data_AF-A0A8T5QUN9-F1
#
_entry.id   AF-A0A8T5QUN9-F1
#
_cell.length_a   1.000
_cell.length_b   1.000
_cell.length_c   1.000
_cell.angle_alpha   90.00
_cell.angle_beta   90.00
_cell.angle_gamma   90.00
#
_symmetry.space_group_name_H-M   'P 1'
#
loop_
_entity.id
_entity.type
_entity.pdbx_description
1 polymer ?
#
loop_
_entity_poly.entity_id
_entity_poly.type
_entity_poly.pdbx_seq_one_letter_code
_entity_poly.pdbx_strand_id
1 'polypeptide(L)'
;MTGGIEVEELLKQTCAELAGRHQKREIVFPGTVFSVIVEDHTGLGPGRKGLMCYDQANLYAFDGRTWAIANGQPGRGWLTEKYKGDILAIEMNLVAENPEELRGYLIRKIGNSKFLRNTLLFGKNDGTINIVQGNRFEQKMYEALVPILAQYVVRPAKHSASFVSLDCLERREPTPVVEQTMLYKPGFVPALAEIIENVLKTVRRE
;
A
#
# COMPACT_ATOMS: atom_id res chain seq x y z
N MET A 1 -11.20 -27.29 -3.14
CA MET A 1 -11.43 -25.93 -2.60
C MET A 1 -10.31 -25.03 -3.10
N THR A 2 -10.49 -24.34 -4.23
CA THR A 2 -9.51 -23.34 -4.68
C THR A 2 -9.76 -22.04 -3.91
N GLY A 3 -9.16 -21.94 -2.73
CA GLY A 3 -9.25 -20.76 -1.87
C GLY A 3 -8.65 -19.54 -2.55
N GLY A 4 -9.42 -18.45 -2.62
CA GLY A 4 -8.89 -17.14 -2.97
C GLY A 4 -8.22 -16.49 -1.75
N ILE A 5 -7.36 -15.51 -2.01
CA ILE A 5 -6.69 -14.71 -0.97
C ILE A 5 -7.32 -13.33 -0.87
N GLU A 6 -7.41 -12.80 0.34
CA GLU A 6 -7.86 -11.43 0.60
C GLU A 6 -6.76 -10.42 0.23
N VAL A 7 -7.14 -9.15 0.06
CA VAL A 7 -6.20 -8.12 -0.38
C VAL A 7 -5.04 -7.94 0.61
N GLU A 8 -5.29 -7.96 1.92
CA GLU A 8 -4.25 -7.82 2.94
C GLU A 8 -3.16 -8.90 2.78
N GLU A 9 -3.59 -10.14 2.63
CA GLU A 9 -2.68 -11.27 2.43
C GLU A 9 -2.00 -11.22 1.05
N LEU A 10 -2.71 -10.79 0.00
CA LEU A 10 -2.11 -10.56 -1.32
C LEU A 10 -0.96 -9.55 -1.25
N LEU A 11 -1.15 -8.40 -0.59
CA LEU A 11 -0.11 -7.38 -0.44
C LEU A 11 1.09 -7.92 0.34
N LYS A 12 0.81 -8.61 1.45
CA LYS A 12 1.84 -9.21 2.30
C LYS A 12 2.66 -10.27 1.56
N GLN A 13 2.00 -11.20 0.87
CA GLN A 13 2.67 -12.23 0.10
C GLN A 13 3.42 -11.64 -1.10
N THR A 14 2.91 -10.58 -1.73
CA THR A 14 3.63 -9.89 -2.81
C THR A 14 4.94 -9.27 -2.32
N CYS A 15 4.93 -8.65 -1.14
CA CYS A 15 6.16 -8.15 -0.51
C CYS A 15 7.14 -9.28 -0.15
N ALA A 16 6.63 -10.42 0.35
CA ALA A 16 7.46 -11.60 0.63
C ALA A 16 8.05 -12.21 -0.64
N GLU A 17 7.28 -12.27 -1.73
CA GLU A 17 7.72 -12.74 -3.04
C GLU A 17 8.82 -11.84 -3.62
N LEU A 18 8.64 -10.52 -3.57
CA LEU A 18 9.67 -9.54 -3.94
C LEU A 18 10.94 -9.76 -3.12
N ALA A 19 10.79 -9.93 -1.81
CA ALA A 19 11.90 -10.13 -0.89
C ALA A 19 12.71 -11.38 -1.26
N GLY A 20 12.03 -12.52 -1.49
CA GLY A 20 12.68 -13.77 -1.88
C GLY A 20 13.48 -13.70 -3.19
N ARG A 21 13.11 -12.81 -4.11
CA ARG A 21 13.78 -12.66 -5.42
C ARG A 21 14.94 -11.66 -5.41
N HIS A 22 14.81 -10.57 -4.65
CA HIS A 22 15.63 -9.37 -4.86
C HIS A 22 16.11 -8.67 -3.59
N GLN A 23 15.73 -9.16 -2.41
CA GLN A 23 16.11 -8.52 -1.15
C GLN A 23 17.62 -8.53 -1.00
N LYS A 24 18.19 -7.34 -0.83
CA LYS A 24 19.58 -7.17 -0.44
C LYS A 24 19.74 -7.10 1.07
N ARG A 25 18.79 -6.45 1.74
CA ARG A 25 18.89 -6.13 3.15
C ARG A 25 17.52 -5.81 3.76
N GLU A 26 17.25 -6.33 4.94
CA GLU A 26 16.13 -5.89 5.77
C GLU A 26 16.55 -4.74 6.69
N ILE A 27 15.67 -3.77 6.86
CA ILE A 27 15.79 -2.66 7.79
C ILE A 27 14.61 -2.71 8.76
N VAL A 28 14.87 -3.21 9.96
CA VAL A 28 13.91 -3.18 11.07
C VAL A 28 13.99 -1.81 11.76
N PHE A 29 12.84 -1.18 11.95
CA PHE A 29 12.74 0.08 12.67
C PHE A 29 12.72 -0.15 14.20
N PRO A 30 13.26 0.77 15.01
CA PRO A 30 13.28 0.66 16.47
C PRO A 30 11.89 0.78 17.10
N GLY A 31 10.93 1.28 16.32
CA GLY A 31 9.51 1.30 16.63
C GLY A 31 8.71 1.55 15.35
N THR A 32 7.39 1.40 15.44
CA THR A 32 6.50 1.60 14.30
C THR A 32 6.63 3.01 13.73
N VAL A 33 6.88 3.08 12.42
CA VAL A 33 6.92 4.34 11.67
C VAL A 33 5.53 4.61 11.11
N PHE A 34 5.07 5.86 11.22
CA PHE A 34 3.72 6.24 10.81
C PHE A 34 3.78 7.16 9.60
N SER A 35 2.90 6.92 8.62
CA SER A 35 2.61 7.84 7.52
C SER A 35 1.15 8.25 7.59
N VAL A 36 0.87 9.54 7.44
CA VAL A 36 -0.52 10.04 7.44
C VAL A 36 -1.16 9.72 6.10
N ILE A 37 -2.29 9.02 6.09
CA ILE A 37 -3.00 8.63 4.86
C ILE A 37 -4.32 9.35 4.67
N VAL A 38 -4.89 9.88 5.76
CA VAL A 38 -6.09 10.73 5.75
C VAL A 38 -6.02 11.66 6.96
N GLU A 39 -6.47 12.89 6.79
CA GLU A 39 -6.65 13.85 7.89
C GLU A 39 -8.11 14.29 7.89
N ASP A 40 -8.71 14.39 9.07
CA ASP A 40 -9.97 15.07 9.25
C ASP A 40 -9.76 16.49 9.76
N HIS A 41 -10.50 17.41 9.14
CA HIS A 41 -10.47 18.83 9.40
C HIS A 41 -11.88 19.35 9.75
N THR A 42 -12.71 18.58 10.44
CA THR A 42 -14.08 18.98 10.84
C THR A 42 -14.17 20.22 11.75
N GLY A 43 -13.06 20.83 12.14
CA GLY A 43 -13.02 22.13 12.82
C GLY A 43 -13.42 22.12 14.30
N LEU A 44 -13.79 20.95 14.86
CA LEU A 44 -14.24 20.80 16.25
C LEU A 44 -13.13 20.30 17.21
N GLY A 45 -11.87 20.27 16.78
CA GLY A 45 -10.72 19.85 17.60
C GLY A 45 -9.41 19.78 16.82
N PRO A 46 -8.29 19.38 17.45
CA PRO A 46 -7.05 19.10 16.73
C PRO A 46 -7.31 18.04 15.66
N GLY A 47 -6.91 18.32 14.42
CA GLY A 47 -7.21 17.46 13.27
C GLY A 47 -6.80 16.01 13.52
N ARG A 48 -7.76 15.09 13.38
CA ARG A 48 -7.53 13.65 13.56
C ARG A 48 -6.83 13.10 12.33
N LYS A 49 -5.97 12.11 12.51
CA LYS A 49 -5.17 11.53 11.42
C LYS A 49 -5.35 10.02 11.37
N GLY A 50 -5.65 9.50 10.19
CA GLY A 50 -5.52 8.09 9.89
C GLY A 50 -4.09 7.81 9.45
N LEU A 51 -3.50 6.78 10.04
CA LEU A 51 -2.09 6.44 9.86
C LEU A 51 -1.95 5.07 9.19
N MET A 52 -0.96 4.94 8.31
CA MET A 52 -0.39 3.66 7.91
C MET A 52 0.88 3.42 8.73
N CYS A 53 1.05 2.20 9.21
CA CYS A 53 2.10 1.76 10.11
C CYS A 53 3.09 0.86 9.39
N TYR A 54 4.38 1.04 9.66
CA TYR A 54 5.46 0.25 9.07
C TYR A 54 6.48 -0.11 10.16
N ASP A 55 6.73 -1.41 10.35
CA ASP A 55 7.71 -1.89 11.33
C ASP A 55 9.06 -2.21 10.70
N GLN A 56 9.08 -2.43 9.37
CA GLN A 56 10.28 -2.70 8.61
C GLN A 56 10.16 -2.25 7.14
N ALA A 57 11.30 -2.16 6.48
CA ALA A 57 11.42 -2.01 5.03
C ALA A 57 12.55 -2.90 4.50
N ASN A 58 12.40 -3.39 3.28
CA ASN A 58 13.42 -4.15 2.57
C ASN A 58 14.08 -3.29 1.50
N LEU A 59 15.41 -3.39 1.37
CA LEU A 59 16.17 -2.76 0.31
C LEU A 59 16.30 -3.70 -0.88
N TYR A 60 16.03 -3.16 -2.06
CA TYR A 60 16.07 -3.81 -3.34
C TYR A 60 16.98 -3.01 -4.26
N ALA A 61 17.66 -3.68 -5.20
CA ALA A 61 18.29 -2.96 -6.30
C ALA A 61 17.71 -3.40 -7.63
N PHE A 62 17.21 -2.42 -8.37
CA PHE A 62 16.61 -2.59 -9.68
C PHE A 62 17.25 -1.59 -10.65
N ASP A 63 17.83 -2.10 -11.74
CA ASP A 63 18.44 -1.28 -12.80
C ASP A 63 19.39 -0.18 -12.26
N GLY A 64 20.32 -0.56 -11.37
CA GLY A 64 21.29 0.36 -10.77
C GLY A 64 20.73 1.30 -9.70
N ARG A 65 19.43 1.22 -9.37
CA ARG A 65 18.79 2.04 -8.33
C ARG A 65 18.45 1.23 -7.12
N THR A 66 18.50 1.87 -5.95
CA THR A 66 18.12 1.23 -4.70
C THR A 66 16.74 1.72 -4.28
N TRP A 67 15.87 0.79 -3.91
CA TRP A 67 14.50 1.06 -3.46
C TRP A 67 14.30 0.45 -2.08
N ALA A 68 13.66 1.20 -1.18
CA ALA A 68 13.09 0.66 0.04
C ALA A 68 11.61 0.36 -0.18
N ILE A 69 11.21 -0.89 -0.02
CA ILE A 69 9.81 -1.31 -0.12
C ILE A 69 9.34 -1.78 1.25
N ALA A 70 8.17 -1.31 1.68
CA ALA A 70 7.56 -1.68 2.95
C ALA A 70 6.11 -2.11 2.74
N ASN A 71 5.67 -3.09 3.53
CA ASN A 71 4.27 -3.47 3.65
C ASN A 71 3.66 -2.65 4.79
N GLY A 72 2.73 -1.76 4.46
CA GLY A 72 2.03 -0.95 5.46
C GLY A 72 0.78 -1.61 5.96
N GLN A 73 0.49 -1.41 7.25
CA GLN A 73 -0.71 -1.88 7.93
C GLN A 73 -1.49 -0.69 8.48
N PRO A 74 -2.84 -0.67 8.36
CA PRO A 74 -3.62 0.43 8.90
C PRO A 74 -3.40 0.53 10.42
N GLY A 75 -3.14 1.73 10.91
CA GLY A 75 -3.18 2.02 12.34
C GLY A 75 -4.58 1.79 12.91
N ARG A 76 -4.71 1.80 14.25
CA ARG A 76 -6.03 1.72 14.87
C ARG A 76 -6.80 3.04 14.70
N GLY A 77 -8.07 2.95 14.33
CA GLY A 77 -8.99 4.09 14.32
C GLY A 77 -9.95 4.05 13.15
N TRP A 78 -11.10 4.71 13.32
CA TRP A 78 -12.16 4.71 12.32
C TRP A 78 -11.74 5.34 10.97
N LEU A 79 -10.75 6.26 10.98
CA LEU A 79 -10.17 6.86 9.78
C LEU A 79 -9.46 5.84 8.86
N THR A 80 -8.93 4.76 9.43
CA THR A 80 -8.14 3.76 8.72
C THR A 80 -8.94 2.49 8.40
N GLU A 81 -10.15 2.32 8.94
CA GLU A 81 -11.01 1.13 8.72
C GLU A 81 -11.34 0.84 7.26
N LYS A 82 -11.20 1.84 6.39
CA LYS A 82 -11.45 1.73 4.95
C LYS A 82 -10.28 1.13 4.19
N TYR A 83 -9.14 0.94 4.85
CA TYR A 83 -7.89 0.45 4.28
C TYR A 83 -7.52 -0.89 4.90
N LYS A 84 -6.85 -1.73 4.12
CA LYS A 84 -6.34 -3.04 4.54
C LYS A 84 -4.82 -3.15 4.52
N GLY A 85 -4.15 -2.12 4.01
CA GLY A 85 -2.71 -2.07 3.90
C GLY A 85 -2.27 -1.48 2.58
N ASP A 86 -0.97 -1.32 2.41
CA ASP A 86 -0.37 -0.82 1.19
C ASP A 86 1.03 -1.37 0.93
N ILE A 87 1.51 -1.16 -0.28
CA ILE A 87 2.92 -1.37 -0.63
C ILE A 87 3.52 0.01 -0.89
N LEU A 88 4.39 0.42 0.02
CA LEU A 88 5.14 1.67 -0.06
C LEU A 88 6.46 1.42 -0.80
N ALA A 89 6.84 2.32 -1.71
CA ALA A 89 8.15 2.30 -2.36
C ALA A 89 8.84 3.67 -2.29
N ILE A 90 10.05 3.69 -1.75
CA ILE A 90 10.88 4.89 -1.61
C ILE A 90 12.21 4.66 -2.31
N GLU A 91 12.50 5.49 -3.30
CA GLU A 91 13.81 5.50 -3.94
C GLU A 91 14.88 6.04 -2.99
N MET A 92 15.99 5.32 -2.92
CA MET A 92 17.11 5.60 -2.04
C MET A 92 18.19 6.35 -2.81
N ASN A 93 18.22 7.67 -2.62
CA ASN A 93 19.26 8.54 -3.19
C ASN A 93 20.51 8.64 -2.30
N LEU A 94 20.51 7.94 -1.16
CA LEU A 94 21.59 7.94 -0.19
C LEU A 94 22.36 6.63 -0.32
N VAL A 95 23.65 6.71 -0.65
CA VAL A 95 24.58 5.59 -0.53
C VAL A 95 25.11 5.58 0.92
N ALA A 96 24.23 5.25 1.87
CA ALA A 96 24.64 5.10 3.27
C ALA A 96 25.00 3.63 3.52
N GLU A 97 26.26 3.39 3.85
CA GLU A 97 26.71 2.08 4.33
C GLU A 97 26.23 1.83 5.77
N ASN A 98 26.08 2.91 6.56
CA ASN A 98 25.68 2.86 7.95
C ASN A 98 24.18 2.50 8.12
N PRO A 99 23.85 1.39 8.83
CA PRO A 99 22.47 1.02 9.17
C PRO A 99 21.64 2.13 9.82
N GLU A 100 22.21 2.89 10.76
CA GLU A 100 21.47 3.88 11.54
C GLU A 100 21.10 5.11 10.71
N GLU A 101 22.00 5.55 9.83
CA GLU A 101 21.72 6.66 8.92
C GLU A 101 20.63 6.29 7.92
N LEU A 102 20.71 5.09 7.37
CA LEU A 102 19.71 4.54 6.45
C LEU A 102 18.34 4.46 7.12
N ARG A 103 18.29 3.93 8.34
CA ARG A 103 17.07 3.86 9.16
C ARG A 103 16.52 5.26 9.44
N GLY A 104 17.34 6.20 9.92
CA GLY A 104 16.93 7.57 10.18
C GLY A 104 16.42 8.29 8.93
N TYR A 105 17.04 8.05 7.77
CA TYR A 105 16.57 8.56 6.48
C TYR A 105 15.18 8.00 6.12
N LEU A 106 14.97 6.69 6.25
CA LEU A 106 13.70 6.05 5.95
C LEU A 106 12.59 6.51 6.89
N ILE A 107 12.84 6.58 8.20
CA ILE A 107 11.88 7.10 9.19
C ILE A 107 11.41 8.49 8.77
N ARG A 108 12.33 9.38 8.40
CA ARG A 108 11.98 10.73 7.93
C ARG A 108 11.20 10.71 6.62
N LYS A 109 11.57 9.86 5.65
CA LYS A 109 10.89 9.80 4.35
C LYS A 109 9.49 9.22 4.44
N ILE A 110 9.30 8.17 5.24
CA ILE A 110 7.99 7.57 5.51
C ILE A 110 7.13 8.56 6.30
N GLY A 111 7.67 9.14 7.38
CA GLY A 111 6.94 10.10 8.22
C GLY A 111 6.53 11.38 7.49
N ASN A 112 7.33 11.83 6.54
CA ASN A 112 6.99 12.97 5.67
C ASN A 112 6.17 12.58 4.45
N SER A 113 6.00 11.28 4.17
CA SER A 113 5.05 10.82 3.18
C SER A 113 3.65 11.03 3.74
N LYS A 114 2.85 11.84 3.04
CA LYS A 114 1.44 12.05 3.37
C LYS A 114 0.56 11.59 2.22
N PHE A 115 -0.66 11.20 2.55
CA PHE A 115 -1.74 10.90 1.61
C PHE A 115 -1.33 9.85 0.58
N LEU A 116 -0.66 8.78 1.04
CA LEU A 116 -0.22 7.64 0.21
C LEU A 116 0.69 8.03 -0.97
N ARG A 117 1.39 9.17 -0.90
CA ARG A 117 2.20 9.71 -2.02
C ARG A 117 3.25 8.75 -2.56
N ASN A 118 3.86 7.94 -1.70
CA ASN A 118 4.89 6.97 -2.08
C ASN A 118 4.33 5.53 -2.19
N THR A 119 3.02 5.37 -2.13
CA THR A 119 2.36 4.07 -2.21
C THR A 119 2.24 3.64 -3.68
N LEU A 120 2.70 2.44 -4.01
CA LEU A 120 2.50 1.81 -5.32
C LEU A 120 1.03 1.43 -5.51
N LEU A 121 0.47 0.79 -4.49
CA LEU A 121 -0.91 0.30 -4.47
C LEU A 121 -1.36 0.06 -3.03
N PHE A 122 -2.65 0.19 -2.78
CA PHE A 122 -3.26 -0.05 -1.47
C PHE A 122 -4.55 -0.86 -1.58
N GLY A 123 -4.85 -1.62 -0.53
CA GLY A 123 -6.06 -2.39 -0.40
C GLY A 123 -7.16 -1.62 0.35
N LYS A 124 -8.39 -1.70 -0.13
CA LYS A 124 -9.59 -1.22 0.58
C LYS A 124 -10.25 -2.33 1.38
N ASN A 125 -11.12 -1.96 2.31
CA ASN A 125 -11.88 -2.90 3.14
C ASN A 125 -12.79 -3.84 2.34
N ASP A 126 -13.23 -3.43 1.15
CA ASP A 126 -13.99 -4.31 0.24
C ASP A 126 -13.11 -5.32 -0.52
N GLY A 127 -11.80 -5.30 -0.30
CA GLY A 127 -10.84 -6.17 -0.97
C GLY A 127 -10.31 -5.61 -2.30
N THR A 128 -10.74 -4.43 -2.75
CA THR A 128 -10.24 -3.86 -4.01
C THR A 128 -8.81 -3.31 -3.85
N ILE A 129 -7.97 -3.53 -4.86
CA ILE A 129 -6.69 -2.84 -5.00
C ILE A 129 -6.94 -1.50 -5.69
N ASN A 130 -6.32 -0.46 -5.16
CA ASN A 130 -6.40 0.89 -5.69
C ASN A 130 -5.00 1.45 -5.87
N ILE A 131 -4.87 2.36 -6.84
CA ILE A 131 -3.65 3.10 -7.13
C ILE A 131 -3.92 4.56 -6.77
N VAL A 132 -2.94 5.23 -6.17
CA VAL A 132 -3.09 6.63 -5.74
C VAL A 132 -2.91 7.54 -6.94
N GLN A 133 -3.94 8.32 -7.25
CA GLN A 133 -3.87 9.27 -8.35
C GLN A 133 -2.93 10.44 -8.06
N GLY A 134 -2.23 10.92 -9.09
CA GLY A 134 -1.31 12.05 -9.03
C GLY A 134 0.08 11.70 -8.49
N ASN A 135 0.42 10.41 -8.37
CA ASN A 135 1.77 9.99 -7.98
C ASN A 135 2.57 9.44 -9.17
N ARG A 136 3.90 9.31 -9.01
CA ARG A 136 4.81 8.88 -10.09
C ARG A 136 4.59 7.42 -10.51
N PHE A 137 4.02 6.61 -9.63
CA PHE A 137 3.76 5.20 -9.88
C PHE A 137 2.45 4.99 -10.63
N GLU A 138 1.51 5.92 -10.48
CA GLU A 138 0.11 5.77 -10.88
C GLU A 138 -0.03 5.24 -12.29
N GLN A 139 0.50 5.99 -13.25
CA GLN A 139 0.33 5.70 -14.66
C GLN A 139 0.93 4.34 -15.02
N LYS A 140 2.13 4.03 -14.52
CA LYS A 140 2.83 2.78 -14.86
C LYS A 140 2.20 1.56 -14.20
N MET A 141 1.78 1.69 -12.93
CA MET A 141 0.99 0.66 -12.26
C MET A 141 -0.35 0.44 -12.97
N TYR A 142 -1.03 1.51 -13.37
CA TYR A 142 -2.32 1.43 -14.05
C TYR A 142 -2.19 0.71 -15.41
N GLU A 143 -1.24 1.15 -16.24
CA GLU A 143 -0.94 0.57 -17.56
C GLU A 143 -0.62 -0.94 -17.47
N ALA A 144 0.10 -1.36 -16.43
CA ALA A 144 0.50 -2.76 -16.26
C ALA A 144 -0.56 -3.64 -15.58
N LEU A 145 -1.27 -3.10 -14.57
CA LEU A 145 -2.16 -3.88 -13.71
C LEU A 145 -3.56 -4.04 -14.29
N VAL A 146 -4.14 -2.95 -14.83
CA VAL A 146 -5.55 -2.92 -15.26
C VAL A 146 -5.87 -3.96 -16.33
N PRO A 147 -5.04 -4.17 -17.37
CA PRO A 147 -5.34 -5.14 -18.42
C PRO A 147 -5.48 -6.59 -17.93
N ILE A 148 -4.81 -6.92 -16.81
CA ILE A 148 -4.73 -8.30 -16.32
C ILE A 148 -5.54 -8.54 -15.05
N LEU A 149 -5.97 -7.50 -14.33
CA LEU A 149 -6.59 -7.63 -13.00
C LEU A 149 -7.79 -8.60 -13.00
N ALA A 150 -8.67 -8.49 -14.00
CA ALA A 150 -9.88 -9.30 -14.11
C ALA A 150 -9.57 -10.81 -14.16
N GLN A 151 -8.43 -11.21 -14.74
CA GLN A 151 -8.05 -12.63 -14.83
C GLN A 151 -7.70 -13.24 -13.47
N TYR A 152 -7.37 -12.39 -12.48
CA TYR A 152 -6.96 -12.80 -11.14
C TYR A 152 -8.08 -12.69 -10.10
N VAL A 153 -9.22 -12.10 -10.43
CA VAL A 153 -10.36 -12.04 -9.51
C VAL A 153 -11.05 -13.41 -9.47
N VAL A 154 -11.10 -14.02 -8.28
CA VAL A 154 -11.91 -15.24 -8.02
C VAL A 154 -13.34 -14.85 -7.74
N ARG A 155 -13.52 -13.77 -6.98
CA ARG A 155 -14.81 -13.31 -6.51
C ARG A 155 -14.77 -11.79 -6.39
N PRO A 156 -15.65 -11.05 -7.07
CA PRO A 156 -15.70 -9.59 -6.94
C PRO A 156 -16.26 -9.18 -5.57
N ALA A 157 -15.96 -7.93 -5.19
CA ALA A 157 -16.62 -7.30 -4.06
C ALA A 157 -18.13 -7.14 -4.37
N LYS A 158 -18.96 -7.26 -3.33
CA LYS A 158 -20.39 -6.97 -3.42
C LYS A 158 -20.76 -5.96 -2.36
N HIS A 159 -21.41 -4.88 -2.78
CA HIS A 159 -21.94 -3.85 -1.89
C HIS A 159 -23.47 -3.95 -1.83
N SER A 160 -24.03 -3.60 -0.67
CA SER A 160 -25.46 -3.62 -0.47
C SER A 160 -26.13 -2.49 -1.25
N ALA A 161 -27.19 -2.83 -1.99
CA ALA A 161 -28.08 -1.85 -2.61
C ALA A 161 -29.12 -1.30 -1.62
N SER A 162 -29.35 -1.99 -0.50
CA SER A 162 -30.39 -1.66 0.49
C SER A 162 -29.86 -0.88 1.68
N PHE A 163 -28.57 -0.97 1.95
CA PHE A 163 -27.95 -0.34 3.11
C PHE A 163 -26.77 0.53 2.69
N VAL A 164 -26.76 1.75 3.22
CA VAL A 164 -25.59 2.62 3.23
C VAL A 164 -25.16 2.79 4.68
N SER A 165 -23.85 2.68 4.91
CA SER A 165 -23.29 3.09 6.20
C SER A 165 -23.30 4.60 6.24
N LEU A 166 -24.08 5.11 7.17
CA LEU A 166 -24.18 6.53 7.47
C LEU A 166 -23.09 7.00 8.41
N ASP A 167 -22.11 6.17 8.79
CA ASP A 167 -21.11 6.43 9.84
C ASP A 167 -20.86 7.92 10.07
N CYS A 168 -21.58 8.43 11.07
CA CYS A 168 -22.24 9.73 11.03
C CYS A 168 -21.36 10.88 11.49
N LEU A 169 -20.07 10.65 11.65
CA LEU A 169 -19.24 11.64 12.32
C LEU A 169 -18.48 12.55 11.34
N GLU A 170 -18.06 12.10 10.14
CA GLU A 170 -17.12 12.93 9.36
C GLU A 170 -17.22 12.78 7.80
N ARG A 171 -18.35 12.34 7.22
CA ARG A 171 -18.54 12.34 5.74
C ARG A 171 -19.88 12.92 5.29
N ARG A 172 -19.82 13.77 4.25
CA ARG A 172 -20.98 14.28 3.50
C ARG A 172 -21.59 13.24 2.54
N GLU A 173 -20.96 12.08 2.38
CA GLU A 173 -21.41 11.05 1.44
C GLU A 173 -21.53 9.68 2.13
N PRO A 174 -22.71 9.03 2.04
CA PRO A 174 -22.93 7.68 2.52
C PRO A 174 -21.96 6.70 1.85
N THR A 175 -21.40 5.76 2.62
CA THR A 175 -20.55 4.70 2.06
C THR A 175 -21.35 3.41 1.88
N PRO A 176 -21.23 2.70 0.74
CA PRO A 176 -21.90 1.41 0.56
C PRO A 176 -21.46 0.39 1.60
N VAL A 177 -22.40 -0.38 2.16
CA VAL A 177 -22.07 -1.49 3.07
C VAL A 177 -21.48 -2.65 2.26
N VAL A 178 -20.32 -3.15 2.66
CA VAL A 178 -19.68 -4.32 2.02
C VAL A 178 -20.38 -5.59 2.52
N GLU A 179 -21.04 -6.32 1.63
CA GLU A 179 -21.65 -7.63 1.93
C GLU A 179 -20.66 -8.77 1.69
N GLN A 180 -19.71 -8.57 0.77
CA GLN A 180 -18.74 -9.57 0.36
C GLN A 180 -17.44 -8.91 -0.08
N THR A 181 -16.33 -9.40 0.46
CA THR A 181 -14.98 -8.97 0.08
C THR A 181 -14.52 -9.63 -1.22
N MET A 182 -13.79 -8.87 -2.03
CA MET A 182 -13.10 -9.35 -3.21
C MET A 182 -12.00 -10.35 -2.84
N LEU A 183 -11.90 -11.44 -3.59
CA LEU A 183 -10.86 -12.45 -3.44
C LEU A 183 -10.08 -12.60 -4.75
N TYR A 184 -8.78 -12.82 -4.61
CA TYR A 184 -7.85 -13.00 -5.73
C TYR A 184 -7.33 -14.43 -5.82
N LYS A 185 -6.91 -14.84 -7.00
CA LYS A 185 -6.21 -16.12 -7.22
C LYS A 185 -4.83 -16.03 -6.57
N PRO A 186 -4.34 -17.08 -5.89
CA PRO A 186 -2.98 -17.09 -5.32
C PRO A 186 -1.89 -16.79 -6.36
N GLY A 187 -2.08 -17.22 -7.61
CA GLY A 187 -1.17 -16.92 -8.73
C GLY A 187 -1.04 -15.44 -9.07
N PHE A 188 -1.84 -14.56 -8.46
CA PHE A 188 -1.68 -13.11 -8.62
C PHE A 188 -0.45 -12.57 -7.88
N VAL A 189 -0.05 -13.19 -6.76
CA VAL A 189 1.13 -12.79 -5.98
C VAL A 189 2.40 -12.67 -6.85
N PRO A 190 2.83 -13.71 -7.58
CA PRO A 190 4.04 -13.62 -8.40
C PRO A 190 3.91 -12.65 -9.58
N ALA A 191 2.71 -12.51 -10.15
CA ALA A 191 2.45 -11.57 -11.23
C ALA A 191 2.47 -10.11 -10.76
N LEU A 192 1.91 -9.82 -9.57
CA LEU A 192 1.93 -8.49 -8.98
C LEU A 192 3.34 -8.08 -8.57
N ALA A 193 4.14 -9.02 -8.04
CA ALA A 193 5.55 -8.79 -7.75
C ALA A 193 6.35 -8.40 -9.01
N GLU A 194 6.14 -9.12 -10.12
CA GLU A 194 6.78 -8.81 -11.40
C GLU A 194 6.36 -7.43 -11.95
N ILE A 195 5.07 -7.08 -11.85
CA ILE A 195 4.57 -5.75 -12.24
C ILE A 195 5.28 -4.66 -11.43
N ILE A 196 5.32 -4.81 -10.09
CA ILE A 196 5.98 -3.85 -9.21
C ILE A 196 7.46 -3.69 -9.60
N GLU A 197 8.17 -4.79 -9.78
CA GLU A 197 9.57 -4.78 -10.20
C GLU A 197 9.76 -4.00 -11.51
N ASN A 198 8.94 -4.29 -12.53
CA ASN A 198 9.01 -3.61 -13.83
C ASN A 198 8.68 -2.11 -13.72
N VAL A 199 7.72 -1.73 -12.88
CA VAL A 199 7.42 -0.32 -12.61
C VAL A 199 8.60 0.37 -11.93
N LEU A 200 9.22 -0.25 -10.93
CA LEU A 200 10.37 0.34 -10.21
C LEU A 200 11.64 0.44 -11.08
N LYS A 201 11.79 -0.41 -12.10
CA LYS A 201 12.86 -0.29 -13.12
C LYS A 201 12.63 0.92 -14.04
N THR A 202 11.37 1.21 -14.37
CA THR A 202 11.03 2.17 -15.45
C THR A 202 10.77 3.59 -14.97
N VAL A 203 10.20 3.78 -13.77
CA VAL A 203 9.90 5.12 -13.23
C VAL A 203 11.20 5.86 -12.92
N ARG A 204 11.52 6.93 -13.66
CA ARG A 204 12.65 7.85 -13.36
C ARG A 204 12.17 9.02 -12.49
N ARG A 205 13.00 9.54 -11.58
CA ARG A 205 12.80 10.91 -11.09
C ARG A 205 13.29 11.87 -12.16
N GLU A 206 12.37 12.67 -12.69
CA GLU A 206 12.69 14.04 -13.08
C GLU A 206 12.90 14.89 -11.81
#